data_AF-A0A495FLT5-F1
#
_entry.id   AF-A0A495FLT5-F1
#
_cell.length_a   1.000
_cell.length_b   1.000
_cell.length_c   1.000
_cell.angle_alpha   90.00
_cell.angle_beta   90.00
_cell.angle_gamma   90.00
#
_symmetry.space_group_name_H-M   'P 1'
#
loop_
_entity.id
_entity.type
_entity.pdbx_description
1 polymer ?
#
loop_
_entity_poly.entity_id
_entity_poly.type
_entity_poly.pdbx_seq_one_letter_code
_entity_poly.pdbx_strand_id
1 'polypeptide(L)'
;MEGGANDIVTGRGPGVHTCGMSPQPEGPPEQPRTEDSPAEEPGPERPRTEEPGPKGPRTEEPGPEKPRRARPDPTLLGVLAAIALIVIIALAVVFTRGEPAPLAASTPAGVAQRYAAAVIAGDEAAASVYLTPAARNRCTAEPRPMARNLRVTLVSTTERAESADVRVLITVSEPGGPFGSAEYQVEDVFDLVRSGNGWLIDTAPWQLTVCPGQVKQ
;
A
#
# COMPACT_ATOMS: atom_id res chain seq x y z
N MET A 1 20.78 45.55 65.23
CA MET A 1 19.48 44.84 65.22
C MET A 1 19.13 44.72 63.74
N GLU A 2 19.73 43.75 63.06
CA GLU A 2 19.18 42.38 62.83
C GLU A 2 17.85 42.45 62.06
N GLY A 3 17.59 41.76 60.95
CA GLY A 3 18.24 40.77 60.09
C GLY A 3 17.30 40.67 58.86
N GLY A 4 17.75 40.45 57.62
CA GLY A 4 18.28 39.18 57.13
C GLY A 4 17.14 38.25 56.68
N ALA A 5 16.94 38.09 55.36
CA ALA A 5 16.67 36.81 54.68
C ALA A 5 16.25 37.04 53.20
N ASN A 6 17.20 36.77 52.29
CA ASN A 6 16.93 36.29 50.94
C ASN A 6 16.35 34.88 51.03
N ASP A 7 15.45 34.52 50.12
CA ASP A 7 15.31 33.11 49.73
C ASP A 7 15.11 32.98 48.21
N ILE A 8 16.11 32.32 47.61
CA ILE A 8 16.19 31.76 46.27
C ILE A 8 16.13 30.25 46.48
N VAL A 9 15.04 29.59 46.07
CA VAL A 9 14.93 28.12 45.89
C VAL A 9 13.67 27.90 45.03
N THR A 10 13.53 27.01 44.05
CA THR A 10 14.36 26.12 43.23
C THR A 10 13.38 25.54 42.20
N GLY A 11 13.87 25.27 40.98
CA GLY A 11 13.06 24.80 39.86
C GLY A 11 12.24 23.54 40.10
N ARG A 12 11.09 23.47 39.42
CA ARG A 12 10.29 22.27 39.21
C ARG A 12 10.17 22.06 37.71
N GLY A 13 11.06 21.23 37.14
CA GLY A 13 10.92 20.75 35.78
C GLY A 13 9.77 19.76 35.66
N PRO A 14 9.04 19.72 34.53
CA PRO A 14 8.13 18.62 34.23
C PRO A 14 8.95 17.38 33.86
N GLY A 15 8.82 16.34 34.68
CA GLY A 15 9.43 15.04 34.47
C GLY A 15 8.92 14.40 33.18
N VAL A 16 9.87 13.93 32.37
CA VAL A 16 9.64 13.06 31.24
C VAL A 16 9.23 11.71 31.80
N HIS A 17 7.96 11.33 31.64
CA HIS A 17 7.53 9.95 31.84
C HIS A 17 7.99 9.14 30.64
N THR A 18 9.17 8.51 30.73
CA THR A 18 9.52 7.42 29.84
C THR A 18 8.73 6.19 30.28
N CYS A 19 7.70 5.83 29.52
CA CYS A 19 7.10 4.51 29.64
C CYS A 19 8.17 3.48 29.27
N GLY A 20 8.60 2.70 30.27
CA GLY A 20 9.52 1.60 30.08
C GLY A 20 8.91 0.56 29.16
N MET A 21 9.54 0.36 28.00
CA MET A 21 9.31 -0.78 27.13
C MET A 21 9.83 -2.03 27.85
N SER A 22 8.93 -2.86 28.39
CA SER A 22 9.33 -4.20 28.84
C SER A 22 9.76 -5.01 27.62
N PRO A 23 10.95 -5.63 27.61
CA PRO A 23 11.32 -6.56 26.54
C PRO A 23 10.41 -7.79 26.62
N GLN A 24 9.76 -8.13 25.50
CA GLN A 24 9.04 -9.39 25.31
C GLN A 24 10.03 -10.56 25.43
N PRO A 25 9.65 -11.72 26.02
CA PRO A 25 10.52 -12.88 26.03
C PRO A 25 10.74 -13.39 24.60
N GLU A 26 12.02 -13.41 24.19
CA GLU A 26 12.48 -14.04 22.96
C GLU A 26 12.12 -15.54 22.98
N GLY A 27 11.32 -15.97 22.01
CA GLY A 27 11.10 -17.39 21.75
C GLY A 27 12.40 -18.04 21.25
N PRO A 28 12.60 -19.36 21.45
CA PRO A 28 13.85 -20.02 21.05
C PRO A 28 14.06 -19.96 19.53
N PRO A 29 15.31 -19.84 19.05
CA PRO A 29 15.58 -19.88 17.62
C PRO A 29 15.32 -21.29 17.06
N GLU A 30 14.43 -21.40 16.07
CA GLU A 30 14.27 -22.60 15.27
C GLU A 30 15.51 -22.79 14.39
N GLN A 31 16.20 -23.92 14.58
CA GLN A 31 17.39 -24.28 13.80
C GLN A 31 16.97 -24.69 12.37
N PRO A 32 17.76 -24.37 11.33
CA PRO A 32 17.51 -24.89 10.00
C PRO A 32 17.78 -26.41 10.00
N ARG A 33 16.75 -27.20 9.66
CA ARG A 33 16.91 -28.63 9.43
C ARG A 33 17.64 -28.82 8.10
N THR A 34 18.91 -29.16 8.17
CA THR A 34 19.71 -29.69 7.05
C THR A 34 19.17 -31.07 6.70
N GLU A 35 18.51 -31.20 5.55
CA GLU A 35 18.21 -32.52 4.96
C GLU A 35 19.09 -32.71 3.73
N ASP A 36 20.18 -33.45 3.97
CA ASP A 36 20.80 -34.49 3.16
C ASP A 36 20.48 -34.54 1.64
N SER A 37 21.53 -34.39 0.83
CA SER A 37 21.61 -34.94 -0.52
C SER A 37 21.40 -36.47 -0.52
N PRO A 38 21.20 -37.09 -1.69
CA PRO A 38 22.38 -37.71 -2.28
C PRO A 38 22.52 -37.49 -3.79
N ALA A 39 23.78 -37.43 -4.19
CA ALA A 39 24.25 -37.59 -5.55
C ALA A 39 24.29 -39.07 -5.97
N GLU A 40 24.21 -39.26 -7.30
CA GLU A 40 24.92 -40.29 -8.08
C GLU A 40 24.41 -41.75 -8.10
N GLU A 41 24.08 -42.24 -9.30
CA GLU A 41 24.64 -43.51 -9.82
C GLU A 41 24.68 -43.53 -11.37
N PRO A 42 25.70 -44.17 -12.00
CA PRO A 42 25.93 -44.18 -13.45
C PRO A 42 25.67 -45.54 -14.17
N GLY A 43 25.43 -45.47 -15.49
CA GLY A 43 25.66 -46.56 -16.48
C GLY A 43 24.50 -47.54 -16.76
N PRO A 44 24.48 -48.27 -17.90
CA PRO A 44 25.64 -48.69 -18.69
C PRO A 44 25.59 -48.44 -20.22
N GLU A 45 26.80 -48.45 -20.80
CA GLU A 45 27.13 -48.53 -22.22
C GLU A 45 26.58 -49.77 -22.94
N ARG A 46 26.31 -49.64 -24.26
CA ARG A 46 26.63 -50.60 -25.33
C ARG A 46 26.14 -50.11 -26.71
N PRO A 47 26.69 -50.58 -27.85
CA PRO A 47 28.08 -50.51 -28.31
C PRO A 47 28.19 -49.75 -29.66
N ARG A 48 29.40 -49.28 -30.00
CA ARG A 48 29.74 -48.80 -31.35
C ARG A 48 29.55 -49.93 -32.36
N THR A 49 28.92 -49.63 -33.49
CA THR A 49 29.11 -50.40 -34.73
C THR A 49 29.74 -49.46 -35.75
N GLU A 50 30.92 -49.86 -36.20
CA GLU A 50 31.77 -49.17 -37.16
C GLU A 50 31.47 -49.70 -38.57
N GLU A 51 31.13 -48.79 -39.50
CA GLU A 51 31.39 -48.77 -40.97
C GLU A 51 30.90 -49.93 -41.88
N PRO A 52 30.63 -49.70 -43.20
CA PRO A 52 31.40 -48.82 -44.09
C PRO A 52 30.60 -47.90 -45.04
N GLY A 53 31.17 -46.74 -45.31
CA GLY A 53 30.72 -45.83 -46.38
C GLY A 53 30.85 -46.43 -47.79
N PRO A 54 30.17 -45.79 -48.76
CA PRO A 54 30.88 -45.46 -49.99
C PRO A 54 30.57 -44.05 -50.52
N LYS A 55 31.65 -43.37 -50.89
CA LYS A 55 31.82 -42.44 -52.02
C LYS A 55 30.68 -41.43 -52.31
N GLY A 56 30.96 -40.16 -52.02
CA GLY A 56 30.42 -39.04 -52.80
C GLY A 56 30.82 -39.14 -54.29
N PRO A 57 30.32 -38.28 -55.19
CA PRO A 57 30.09 -36.85 -54.93
C PRO A 57 28.78 -36.31 -55.55
N ARG A 58 28.37 -35.09 -55.16
CA ARG A 58 28.10 -33.97 -56.10
C ARG A 58 27.41 -32.82 -55.34
N THR A 59 28.02 -31.66 -55.45
CA THR A 59 27.54 -30.33 -55.12
C THR A 59 26.13 -30.09 -55.66
N GLU A 60 25.19 -29.68 -54.81
CA GLU A 60 23.96 -29.01 -55.23
C GLU A 60 23.75 -27.79 -54.31
N GLU A 61 23.62 -26.62 -54.95
CA GLU A 61 23.55 -25.31 -54.31
C GLU A 61 22.40 -25.18 -53.29
N PRO A 62 22.54 -24.32 -52.26
CA PRO A 62 21.39 -23.93 -51.46
C PRO A 62 20.47 -23.05 -52.32
N GLY A 63 19.42 -23.65 -52.87
CA GLY A 63 18.32 -22.91 -53.47
C GLY A 63 17.70 -21.96 -52.44
N PRO A 64 17.14 -20.82 -52.87
CA PRO A 64 16.63 -19.81 -51.95
C PRO A 64 15.52 -20.42 -51.09
N GLU A 65 15.74 -20.51 -49.78
CA GLU A 65 14.68 -20.82 -48.83
C GLU A 65 13.58 -19.76 -49.01
N LYS A 66 12.51 -20.14 -49.70
CA LYS A 66 11.29 -19.34 -49.75
C LYS A 66 10.90 -19.08 -48.30
N PRO A 67 10.73 -17.83 -47.86
CA PRO A 67 10.21 -17.58 -46.53
C PRO A 67 8.83 -18.24 -46.49
N ARG A 68 8.70 -19.32 -45.72
CA ARG A 68 7.41 -19.92 -45.44
C ARG A 68 6.62 -18.80 -44.79
N ARG A 69 5.68 -18.21 -45.53
CA ARG A 69 4.69 -17.31 -44.93
C ARG A 69 4.03 -18.13 -43.83
N ALA A 70 4.32 -17.80 -42.58
CA ALA A 70 3.65 -18.37 -41.44
C ALA A 70 2.16 -18.07 -41.62
N ARG A 71 1.42 -19.06 -42.11
CA ARG A 71 -0.04 -18.98 -42.10
C ARG A 71 -0.42 -18.92 -40.62
N PRO A 72 -1.18 -17.92 -40.17
CA PRO A 72 -1.69 -17.91 -38.81
C PRO A 72 -2.46 -19.21 -38.61
N ASP A 73 -2.01 -20.04 -37.66
CA ASP A 73 -2.71 -21.27 -37.34
C ASP A 73 -4.09 -20.90 -36.77
N PRO A 74 -5.20 -21.36 -37.37
CA PRO A 74 -6.55 -21.04 -36.88
C PRO A 74 -6.76 -21.46 -35.42
N THR A 75 -6.03 -22.48 -34.94
CA THR A 75 -6.07 -22.86 -33.51
C THR A 75 -5.38 -21.82 -32.62
N LEU A 76 -4.22 -21.31 -33.03
CA LEU A 76 -3.53 -20.22 -32.33
C LEU A 76 -4.40 -18.94 -32.31
N LEU A 77 -5.08 -18.64 -33.41
CA LEU A 77 -5.98 -17.50 -33.50
C LEU A 77 -7.19 -17.65 -32.56
N GLY A 78 -7.75 -18.87 -32.46
CA GLY A 78 -8.85 -19.18 -31.54
C GLY A 78 -8.44 -19.04 -30.08
N VAL A 79 -7.26 -19.54 -29.72
CA VAL A 79 -6.71 -19.40 -28.36
C VAL A 79 -6.47 -17.94 -28.02
N LEU A 80 -5.88 -17.15 -28.92
CA LEU A 80 -5.67 -15.72 -28.72
C LEU A 80 -6.97 -14.95 -28.56
N ALA A 81 -8.00 -15.28 -29.35
CA ALA A 81 -9.32 -14.67 -29.23
C ALA A 81 -9.99 -15.00 -27.89
N ALA A 82 -9.87 -16.25 -27.42
CA ALA A 82 -10.38 -16.66 -26.11
C ALA A 82 -9.68 -15.92 -24.97
N ILE A 83 -8.34 -15.81 -25.01
CA ILE A 83 -7.56 -15.05 -24.02
C ILE A 83 -7.98 -13.58 -24.05
N ALA A 84 -8.08 -12.97 -25.23
CA ALA A 84 -8.50 -11.58 -25.37
C ALA A 84 -9.91 -11.36 -24.77
N LEU A 85 -10.84 -12.27 -25.03
CA LEU A 85 -12.19 -12.22 -24.47
C LEU A 85 -12.17 -12.30 -22.94
N ILE A 86 -11.40 -13.24 -22.36
CA ILE A 86 -11.25 -13.38 -20.91
C ILE A 86 -10.67 -12.10 -20.30
N VAL A 87 -9.64 -11.52 -20.92
CA VAL A 87 -9.03 -10.26 -20.46
C VAL A 87 -10.03 -9.12 -20.51
N ILE A 88 -10.81 -8.99 -21.59
CA ILE A 88 -11.85 -7.95 -21.72
C ILE A 88 -12.90 -8.10 -20.60
N ILE A 89 -13.37 -9.33 -20.35
CA ILE A 89 -14.33 -9.60 -19.28
C ILE A 89 -13.73 -9.26 -17.91
N ALA A 90 -12.48 -9.65 -17.65
CA ALA A 90 -11.80 -9.35 -16.40
C ALA A 90 -11.66 -7.84 -16.17
N LEU A 91 -11.23 -7.08 -17.19
CA LEU A 91 -11.14 -5.62 -17.13
C LEU A 91 -12.51 -4.99 -16.90
N ALA A 92 -13.53 -5.41 -17.64
CA ALA A 92 -14.89 -4.92 -17.45
C ALA A 92 -15.37 -5.17 -16.01
N VAL A 93 -15.14 -6.36 -15.45
CA VAL A 93 -15.48 -6.66 -14.06
C VAL A 93 -14.69 -5.78 -13.08
N VAL A 94 -13.40 -5.55 -13.29
CA VAL A 94 -12.59 -4.68 -12.42
C VAL A 94 -13.08 -3.23 -12.46
N PHE A 95 -13.37 -2.68 -13.64
CA PHE A 95 -13.87 -1.31 -13.78
C PHE A 95 -15.33 -1.16 -13.30
N THR A 96 -16.14 -2.21 -13.42
CA THR A 96 -17.54 -2.22 -12.94
C THR A 96 -17.67 -2.54 -11.45
N ARG A 97 -16.66 -3.17 -10.83
CA ARG A 97 -16.50 -3.23 -9.35
C ARG A 97 -16.05 -1.88 -8.80
N GLY A 98 -16.66 -0.79 -9.30
CA GLY A 98 -16.42 0.57 -8.88
C GLY A 98 -16.50 0.68 -7.35
N GLU A 99 -15.75 1.65 -6.84
CA GLU A 99 -15.58 1.93 -5.41
C GLU A 99 -16.92 1.84 -4.65
N PRO A 100 -16.91 1.37 -3.39
CA PRO A 100 -18.11 1.29 -2.56
C PRO A 100 -18.93 2.57 -2.70
N ALA A 101 -20.24 2.42 -2.93
CA ALA A 101 -21.13 3.55 -3.20
C ALA A 101 -20.81 4.72 -2.25
N PRO A 102 -20.47 5.91 -2.77
CA PRO A 102 -20.02 7.00 -1.93
C PRO A 102 -21.10 7.34 -0.91
N LEU A 103 -20.68 7.45 0.35
CA LEU A 103 -21.55 7.84 1.45
C LEU A 103 -22.15 9.22 1.15
N ALA A 104 -23.38 9.43 1.61
CA ALA A 104 -24.11 10.66 1.36
C ALA A 104 -23.29 11.89 1.79
N ALA A 105 -23.17 12.86 0.89
CA ALA A 105 -22.26 13.97 1.05
C ALA A 105 -22.57 14.90 2.25
N SER A 106 -23.80 14.85 2.75
CA SER A 106 -24.28 15.62 3.90
C SER A 106 -24.02 14.94 5.24
N THR A 107 -23.51 13.70 5.25
CA THR A 107 -23.23 12.94 6.48
C THR A 107 -21.78 13.14 6.95
N PRO A 108 -21.51 13.03 8.27
CA PRO A 108 -20.13 13.09 8.78
C PRO A 108 -19.22 12.05 8.11
N ALA A 109 -19.70 10.82 7.98
CA ALA A 109 -18.98 9.73 7.33
C ALA A 109 -18.67 10.03 5.86
N GLY A 110 -19.62 10.62 5.13
CA GLY A 110 -19.41 11.01 3.73
C GLY A 110 -18.44 12.18 3.55
N VAL A 111 -18.29 13.05 4.55
CA VAL A 111 -17.23 14.08 4.57
C VAL A 111 -15.86 13.44 4.85
N ALA A 112 -15.77 12.59 5.87
CA ALA A 112 -14.53 11.87 6.19
C ALA A 112 -14.04 10.99 5.03
N GLN A 113 -14.95 10.28 4.33
CA GLN A 113 -14.62 9.47 3.16
C GLN A 113 -13.99 10.32 2.03
N ARG A 114 -14.61 11.45 1.68
CA ARG A 114 -14.12 12.32 0.60
C ARG A 114 -12.82 13.03 0.96
N TYR A 115 -12.66 13.42 2.23
CA TYR A 115 -11.38 13.90 2.74
C TYR A 115 -10.30 12.84 2.57
N ALA A 116 -10.51 11.63 3.09
CA ALA A 116 -9.54 10.55 2.99
C ALA A 116 -9.19 10.22 1.53
N ALA A 117 -10.19 10.20 0.64
CA ALA A 117 -9.96 10.00 -0.80
C ALA A 117 -9.08 11.10 -1.42
N ALA A 118 -9.32 12.37 -1.08
CA ALA A 118 -8.49 13.48 -1.55
C ALA A 118 -7.04 13.38 -1.02
N VAL A 119 -6.88 13.02 0.25
CA VAL A 119 -5.56 12.81 0.88
C VAL A 119 -4.78 11.67 0.21
N ILE A 120 -5.44 10.52 -0.03
CA ILE A 120 -4.83 9.36 -0.69
C ILE A 120 -4.48 9.70 -2.15
N ALA A 121 -5.29 10.51 -2.83
CA ALA A 121 -5.00 11.01 -4.18
C ALA A 121 -3.86 12.06 -4.21
N GLY A 122 -3.40 12.53 -3.05
CA GLY A 122 -2.40 13.60 -2.95
C GLY A 122 -2.95 14.99 -3.29
N ASP A 123 -4.27 15.16 -3.37
CA ASP A 123 -4.92 16.44 -3.62
C ASP A 123 -5.17 17.18 -2.30
N GLU A 124 -4.10 17.78 -1.77
CA GLU A 124 -4.15 18.54 -0.52
C GLU A 124 -5.08 19.76 -0.61
N ALA A 125 -5.22 20.35 -1.81
CA ALA A 125 -6.12 21.47 -2.03
C ALA A 125 -7.58 21.04 -1.88
N ALA A 126 -7.98 19.94 -2.51
CA ALA A 126 -9.32 19.37 -2.34
C ALA A 126 -9.56 18.88 -0.90
N ALA A 127 -8.56 18.24 -0.28
CA ALA A 127 -8.64 17.81 1.11
C ALA A 127 -8.85 18.99 2.07
N SER A 128 -8.19 20.13 1.82
CA SER A 128 -8.29 21.31 2.66
C SER A 128 -9.72 21.85 2.76
N VAL A 129 -10.54 21.70 1.70
CA VAL A 129 -11.94 22.18 1.67
C VAL A 129 -12.78 21.56 2.78
N TYR A 130 -12.48 20.33 3.19
CA TYR A 130 -13.20 19.62 4.25
C TYR A 130 -12.73 19.97 5.67
N LEU A 131 -11.63 20.71 5.83
CA LEU A 131 -11.07 21.09 7.13
C LEU A 131 -11.68 22.38 7.68
N THR A 132 -11.81 22.47 9.02
CA THR A 132 -12.11 23.74 9.69
C THR A 132 -10.95 24.74 9.51
N PRO A 133 -11.20 26.06 9.62
CA PRO A 133 -10.12 27.05 9.61
C PRO A 133 -9.08 26.80 10.71
N ALA A 134 -9.53 26.34 11.88
CA ALA A 134 -8.65 26.01 12.98
C ALA A 134 -7.75 24.80 12.64
N ALA A 135 -8.32 23.72 12.08
CA ALA A 135 -7.57 22.55 11.65
C ALA A 135 -6.49 22.89 10.61
N ARG A 136 -6.80 23.74 9.64
CA ARG A 136 -5.84 24.22 8.63
C ARG A 136 -4.66 24.97 9.27
N ASN A 137 -4.94 25.78 10.29
CA ASN A 137 -3.92 26.62 10.94
C ASN A 137 -3.08 25.86 11.98
N ARG A 138 -3.57 24.75 12.54
CA ARG A 138 -2.82 23.90 13.50
C ARG A 138 -1.74 23.06 12.83
N CYS A 139 -1.69 23.03 11.51
CA CYS A 139 -0.78 22.17 10.79
C CYS A 139 0.65 22.73 10.84
N THR A 140 1.52 22.07 11.61
CA THR A 140 2.97 22.34 11.58
C THR A 140 3.58 21.63 10.37
N ALA A 141 4.44 22.35 9.63
CA ALA A 141 5.13 21.90 8.42
C ALA A 141 6.25 20.88 8.72
N GLU A 142 5.98 19.91 9.59
CA GLU A 142 6.90 18.79 9.78
C GLU A 142 6.85 17.85 8.56
N PRO A 143 8.00 17.31 8.12
CA PRO A 143 8.04 16.32 7.05
C PRO A 143 7.24 15.08 7.47
N ARG A 144 6.00 14.98 7.01
CA ARG A 144 5.16 13.80 7.26
C ARG A 144 5.34 12.79 6.14
N PRO A 145 5.43 11.49 6.47
CA PRO A 145 5.34 10.46 5.44
C PRO A 145 4.01 10.64 4.70
N MET A 146 4.09 10.81 3.38
CA MET A 146 2.90 10.96 2.55
C MET A 146 1.94 9.78 2.79
N ALA A 147 0.64 10.05 2.76
CA ALA A 147 -0.43 9.08 2.86
C ALA A 147 -0.45 8.09 1.66
N ARG A 148 0.61 7.28 1.53
CA ARG A 148 0.82 6.31 0.44
C ARG A 148 0.63 4.90 0.98
N ASN A 149 0.03 4.03 0.16
CA ASN A 149 -0.24 2.63 0.48
C ASN A 149 -1.13 2.46 1.73
N LEU A 150 -2.11 3.35 1.88
CA LEU A 150 -3.09 3.31 2.96
C LEU A 150 -4.45 2.89 2.43
N ARG A 151 -5.18 2.13 3.24
CA ARG A 151 -6.60 1.87 3.04
C ARG A 151 -7.36 2.30 4.28
N VAL A 152 -8.46 3.02 4.07
CA VAL A 152 -9.32 3.51 5.16
C VAL A 152 -10.66 2.79 5.08
N THR A 153 -11.06 2.17 6.19
CA THR A 153 -12.34 1.47 6.32
C THR A 153 -13.17 2.14 7.41
N LEU A 154 -14.43 2.46 7.11
CA LEU A 154 -15.35 3.00 8.11
C LEU A 154 -15.72 1.91 9.12
N VAL A 155 -15.51 2.17 10.42
CA VAL A 155 -15.88 1.26 11.51
C VAL A 155 -17.23 1.67 12.10
N SER A 156 -17.36 2.94 12.49
CA SER A 156 -18.61 3.46 13.07
C SER A 156 -18.70 4.97 12.93
N THR A 157 -19.90 5.51 13.13
CA THR A 157 -20.14 6.97 13.19
C THR A 157 -21.05 7.29 14.36
N THR A 158 -20.63 8.22 15.20
CA THR A 158 -21.40 8.73 16.34
C THR A 158 -21.67 10.21 16.09
N GLU A 159 -22.89 10.53 15.67
CA GLU A 159 -23.31 11.91 15.40
C GLU A 159 -23.98 12.53 16.63
N ARG A 160 -23.60 13.76 16.96
CA ARG A 160 -24.20 14.62 17.99
C ARG A 160 -24.68 15.92 17.32
N ALA A 161 -25.35 16.79 18.07
CA ALA A 161 -25.95 18.00 17.54
C ALA A 161 -24.95 18.90 16.77
N GLU A 162 -23.77 19.13 17.35
CA GLU A 162 -22.76 20.05 16.81
C GLU A 162 -21.41 19.37 16.50
N SER A 163 -21.28 18.08 16.80
CA SER A 163 -20.04 17.31 16.57
C SER A 163 -20.34 15.89 16.12
N ALA A 164 -19.39 15.25 15.46
CA ALA A 164 -19.50 13.85 15.09
C ALA A 164 -18.13 13.18 15.16
N ASP A 165 -18.12 11.95 15.65
CA ASP A 165 -16.93 11.10 15.68
C ASP A 165 -17.07 10.04 14.59
N VAL A 166 -16.14 10.01 13.66
CA VAL A 166 -16.09 8.98 12.60
C VAL A 166 -14.88 8.09 12.86
N ARG A 167 -15.15 6.87 13.33
CA ARG A 167 -14.14 5.87 13.65
C ARG A 167 -13.76 5.10 12.40
N VAL A 168 -12.47 4.99 12.13
CA VAL A 168 -11.93 4.34 10.95
C VAL A 168 -10.82 3.36 11.32
N LEU A 169 -10.70 2.30 10.53
CA LEU A 169 -9.59 1.37 10.54
C LEU A 169 -8.69 1.70 9.37
N ILE A 170 -7.46 2.10 9.66
CA ILE A 170 -6.42 2.47 8.71
C ILE A 170 -5.50 1.27 8.58
N THR A 171 -5.47 0.66 7.41
CA THR A 171 -4.50 -0.39 7.05
C THR A 171 -3.35 0.26 6.30
N VAL A 172 -2.13 0.07 6.80
CA VAL A 172 -0.91 0.56 6.17
C VAL A 172 -0.16 -0.63 5.60
N SER A 173 0.12 -0.58 4.30
CA SER A 173 0.93 -1.59 3.61
C SER A 173 2.31 -1.01 3.30
N GLU A 174 3.35 -1.61 3.87
CA GLU A 174 4.72 -1.23 3.57
C GLU A 174 5.24 -2.04 2.36
N PRO A 175 5.97 -1.40 1.43
CA PRO A 175 6.61 -2.11 0.33
C PRO A 175 7.48 -3.26 0.86
N GLY A 176 7.19 -4.48 0.40
CA GLY A 176 7.78 -5.69 0.94
C GLY A 176 9.24 -5.90 0.58
N GLY A 177 9.99 -6.41 1.56
CA GLY A 177 11.33 -6.95 1.36
C GLY A 177 11.30 -8.39 0.84
N PRO A 178 12.42 -9.13 0.88
CA PRO A 178 12.50 -10.53 0.40
C PRO A 178 11.57 -11.52 1.11
N PHE A 179 10.84 -11.07 2.14
CA PHE A 179 9.89 -11.85 2.93
C PHE A 179 8.42 -11.43 2.72
N GLY A 180 8.14 -10.54 1.75
CA GLY A 180 6.80 -10.04 1.46
C GLY A 180 6.50 -8.67 2.07
N SER A 181 5.31 -8.15 1.77
CA SER A 181 4.81 -6.88 2.30
C SER A 181 4.41 -7.01 3.76
N ALA A 182 4.84 -6.06 4.58
CA ALA A 182 4.35 -5.92 5.95
C ALA A 182 3.08 -5.07 5.92
N GLU A 183 2.06 -5.50 6.66
CA GLU A 183 0.84 -4.72 6.86
C GLU A 183 0.55 -4.58 8.34
N TYR A 184 0.14 -3.39 8.76
CA TYR A 184 -0.37 -3.14 10.10
C TYR A 184 -1.65 -2.32 10.05
N GLN A 185 -2.48 -2.46 11.09
CA GLN A 185 -3.77 -1.78 11.18
C GLN A 185 -3.79 -0.88 12.41
N VAL A 186 -4.32 0.32 12.23
CA VAL A 186 -4.50 1.31 13.30
C VAL A 186 -5.93 1.79 13.24
N GLU A 187 -6.65 1.66 14.35
CA GLU A 187 -7.97 2.27 14.49
C GLU A 187 -7.81 3.69 15.07
N ASP A 188 -8.45 4.66 14.43
CA ASP A 188 -8.38 6.07 14.84
C ASP A 188 -9.70 6.79 14.51
N VAL A 189 -9.82 8.06 14.90
CA VAL A 189 -11.06 8.83 14.83
C VAL A 189 -10.85 10.15 14.10
N PHE A 190 -11.82 10.51 13.26
CA PHE A 190 -12.01 11.89 12.81
C PHE A 190 -12.99 12.61 13.74
N ASP A 191 -12.59 13.79 14.20
CA ASP A 191 -13.47 14.71 14.90
C ASP A 191 -14.03 15.71 13.90
N LEU A 192 -15.36 15.75 13.76
CA LEU A 192 -16.04 16.71 12.90
C LEU A 192 -16.88 17.66 13.75
N VAL A 193 -16.99 18.89 13.27
CA VAL A 193 -17.87 19.92 13.82
C VAL A 193 -18.87 20.37 12.76
N ARG A 194 -20.08 20.72 13.21
CA ARG A 194 -21.12 21.23 12.33
C ARG A 194 -20.78 22.69 11.96
N SER A 195 -20.87 22.99 10.67
CA SER A 195 -20.61 24.33 10.13
C SER A 195 -21.67 24.66 9.08
N GLY A 196 -22.59 25.56 9.42
CA GLY A 196 -23.75 25.88 8.59
C GLY A 196 -24.64 24.67 8.34
N ASN A 197 -24.80 24.29 7.07
CA ASN A 197 -25.59 23.13 6.64
C ASN A 197 -24.74 21.86 6.41
N GLY A 198 -23.47 21.87 6.78
CA GLY A 198 -22.54 20.78 6.53
C GLY A 198 -21.65 20.43 7.72
N TRP A 199 -20.70 19.53 7.46
CA TRP A 199 -19.71 19.05 8.41
C TRP A 199 -18.31 19.44 7.93
N LEU A 200 -17.47 19.85 8.87
CA LEU A 200 -16.04 20.08 8.65
C LEU A 200 -15.24 19.28 9.65
N ILE A 201 -14.08 18.79 9.22
CA ILE A 201 -13.14 18.04 10.03
C ILE A 201 -12.32 19.01 10.86
N ASP A 202 -12.39 18.87 12.17
CA ASP A 202 -11.57 19.63 13.12
C ASP A 202 -10.27 18.89 13.46
N THR A 203 -10.32 17.56 13.55
CA THR A 203 -9.14 16.71 13.78
C THR A 203 -9.19 15.50 12.86
N ALA A 204 -8.06 15.20 12.21
CA ALA A 204 -7.86 14.00 11.41
C ALA A 204 -6.82 13.08 12.07
N PRO A 205 -6.92 11.75 11.85
CA PRO A 205 -5.86 10.81 12.19
C PRO A 205 -4.52 11.26 11.60
N TRP A 206 -3.44 11.07 12.35
CA TRP A 206 -2.13 11.63 12.02
C TRP A 206 -1.60 11.16 10.65
N GLN A 207 -1.98 9.97 10.19
CA GLN A 207 -1.62 9.40 8.88
C GLN A 207 -2.31 10.11 7.71
N LEU A 208 -3.44 10.76 7.98
CA LEU A 208 -4.28 11.43 6.97
C LEU A 208 -4.23 12.95 7.09
N THR A 209 -3.52 13.49 8.10
CA THR A 209 -3.36 14.93 8.28
C THR A 209 -2.56 15.56 7.14
N VAL A 210 -3.20 16.48 6.42
CA VAL A 210 -2.56 17.30 5.36
C VAL A 210 -2.38 18.75 5.79
N CYS A 211 -1.28 19.36 5.36
CA CYS A 211 -1.00 20.78 5.57
C CYS A 211 -1.10 21.55 4.25
N PRO A 212 -2.22 22.26 3.98
CA PRO A 212 -2.33 23.08 2.79
C PRO A 212 -1.23 24.14 2.77
N GLY A 213 -0.38 24.12 1.73
CA GLY A 213 0.76 25.03 1.59
C GLY A 213 2.13 24.35 1.56
N GLN A 214 2.20 23.02 1.68
CA GLN A 214 3.38 22.24 1.30
C GLN A 214 3.42 22.12 -0.23
N VAL A 215 3.69 23.23 -0.93
CA VAL A 215 3.85 23.21 -2.39
C VAL A 215 5.05 22.32 -2.70
N LYS A 216 4.77 21.11 -3.17
CA LYS A 216 5.76 20.16 -3.67
C LYS A 216 6.35 20.74 -4.97
N GLN A 217 7.56 21.27 -4.91
CA GLN A 217 8.41 21.50 -6.09
C GLN A 217 8.84 20.16 -6.67
#